data_AF-A0A847T0Q6-F1
#
_entry.id   AF-A0A847T0Q6-F1
#
_cell.length_a   1.000
_cell.length_b   1.000
_cell.length_c   1.000
_cell.angle_alpha   90.00
_cell.angle_beta   90.00
_cell.angle_gamma   90.00
#
_symmetry.space_group_name_H-M   'P 1'
#
loop_
_entity.id
_entity.type
_entity.pdbx_description
1 polymer ?
#
loop_
_entity_poly.entity_id
_entity_poly.type
_entity_poly.pdbx_seq_one_letter_code
_entity_poly.pdbx_strand_id
1 'polypeptide(L)'
;MIPYKYLQRGEITEDKVWLSSNYRVRLIQQGIEKAGSINQLGRVLGYRSRVHPGWSVRQILVGKQPFPFDRLKVMADYLGCPMEEVLKHRIRPDRVTVDGTRKALETWGMHYYVD
;
A
#
# COMPACT_ATOMS: atom_id res chain seq x y z
N MET A 1 25.15 -8.00 14.84
CA MET A 1 23.98 -8.78 14.41
C MET A 1 22.98 -8.74 15.56
N ILE A 2 21.88 -7.99 15.43
CA ILE A 2 20.89 -7.76 16.50
C ILE A 2 19.50 -8.09 15.91
N PRO A 3 18.64 -8.84 16.63
CA PRO A 3 17.47 -9.49 16.05
C PRO A 3 16.31 -8.51 15.83
N TYR A 4 15.61 -8.65 14.70
CA TYR A 4 14.32 -8.00 14.44
C TYR A 4 13.22 -8.62 15.32
N LYS A 5 13.17 -8.21 16.58
CA LYS A 5 11.94 -8.23 17.37
C LYS A 5 11.50 -6.78 17.48
N TYR A 6 10.30 -6.45 16.98
CA TYR A 6 9.27 -5.68 17.69
C TYR A 6 8.00 -5.68 16.83
N LEU A 7 7.12 -6.63 17.15
CA LEU A 7 5.68 -6.40 17.12
C LEU A 7 5.38 -5.52 18.33
N GLN A 8 4.99 -4.26 18.12
CA GLN A 8 4.28 -3.47 19.12
C GLN A 8 2.97 -2.95 18.53
N ARG A 9 1.92 -3.12 19.32
CA ARG A 9 0.56 -2.66 19.08
C ARG A 9 0.54 -1.12 19.07
N GLY A 10 -0.14 -0.55 18.08
CA GLY A 10 -0.95 0.66 18.30
C GLY A 10 -0.28 2.02 18.24
N GLU A 11 1.02 2.15 17.98
CA GLU A 11 1.62 3.46 17.72
C GLU A 11 1.48 3.84 16.25
N ILE A 12 0.91 5.01 15.98
CA ILE A 12 0.99 5.67 14.68
C ILE A 12 2.44 6.13 14.53
N THR A 13 3.34 5.21 14.17
CA THR A 13 4.70 5.57 13.73
C THR A 13 4.54 6.37 12.43
N GLU A 14 5.10 7.58 12.36
CA GLU A 14 5.09 8.43 11.16
C GLU A 14 5.57 7.70 9.89
N ASP A 15 6.31 6.62 10.08
CA ASP A 15 6.82 5.72 9.04
C ASP A 15 5.77 4.88 8.32
N LYS A 16 4.52 4.80 8.80
CA LYS A 16 3.46 3.96 8.21
C LYS A 16 2.18 4.73 7.96
N VAL A 17 1.68 4.64 6.73
CA VAL A 17 0.50 5.36 6.26
C VAL A 17 -0.58 4.39 5.83
N TRP A 18 -1.73 4.46 6.51
CA TRP A 18 -2.97 3.83 6.05
C TRP A 18 -3.73 4.82 5.17
N LEU A 19 -4.10 4.38 3.96
CA LEU A 19 -4.93 5.14 3.04
C LEU A 19 -6.32 4.51 2.98
N SER A 20 -7.33 5.34 2.72
CA SER A 20 -8.71 4.87 2.50
C SER A 20 -8.75 3.77 1.44
N SER A 21 -9.60 2.76 1.61
CA SER A 21 -9.60 1.59 0.72
C SER A 21 -9.78 1.96 -0.76
N ASN A 22 -10.70 2.89 -1.06
CA ASN A 22 -10.93 3.34 -2.44
C ASN A 22 -9.68 4.00 -3.04
N TYR A 23 -9.09 4.96 -2.32
CA TYR A 23 -7.91 5.67 -2.82
C TYR A 23 -6.68 4.76 -2.92
N ARG A 24 -6.47 3.88 -1.92
CA ARG A 24 -5.39 2.89 -1.90
C ARG A 24 -5.43 1.98 -3.12
N VAL A 25 -6.61 1.42 -3.41
CA VAL A 25 -6.81 0.53 -4.56
C VAL A 25 -6.57 1.31 -5.86
N ARG A 26 -7.16 2.50 -6.02
CA ARG A 26 -6.93 3.37 -7.19
C ARG A 26 -5.44 3.65 -7.41
N LEU A 27 -4.74 4.10 -6.37
CA LEU A 27 -3.33 4.47 -6.46
C LEU A 27 -2.46 3.28 -6.89
N ILE A 28 -2.72 2.10 -6.32
CA ILE A 28 -2.00 0.88 -6.70
C ILE A 28 -2.37 0.43 -8.11
N GLN A 29 -3.64 0.54 -8.49
CA GLN A 29 -4.12 0.22 -9.83
C GLN A 29 -3.40 1.06 -10.90
N GLN A 30 -3.34 2.38 -10.71
CA GLN A 30 -2.61 3.29 -11.60
C GLN A 30 -1.11 2.97 -11.65
N GLY A 31 -0.52 2.62 -10.50
CA GLY A 31 0.87 2.15 -10.43
C GLY A 31 1.09 0.86 -11.21
N ILE A 32 0.14 -0.08 -11.17
CA ILE A 32 0.20 -1.34 -11.92
C ILE A 32 0.07 -1.07 -13.43
N GLU A 33 -0.87 -0.22 -13.85
CA GLU A 33 -1.02 0.16 -15.25
C GLU A 33 0.26 0.79 -15.79
N LYS A 34 0.86 1.72 -15.05
CA LYS A 34 2.12 2.38 -15.45
C LYS A 34 3.31 1.43 -15.48
N ALA A 35 3.40 0.49 -14.52
CA ALA A 35 4.50 -0.46 -14.43
C ALA A 35 4.30 -1.73 -15.31
N GLY A 36 3.10 -1.95 -15.82
CA GLY A 36 2.71 -3.14 -16.60
C GLY A 36 2.35 -4.39 -15.77
N SER A 37 2.69 -4.43 -14.47
CA SER A 37 2.25 -5.49 -13.55
C SER A 37 2.50 -5.13 -12.08
N ILE A 38 1.82 -5.81 -11.17
CA ILE A 38 2.05 -5.66 -9.71
C ILE A 38 3.47 -6.04 -9.29
N ASN A 39 4.11 -6.98 -9.99
CA ASN A 39 5.49 -7.39 -9.72
C ASN A 39 6.48 -6.31 -10.15
N GLN A 40 6.27 -5.70 -11.32
CA GLN A 40 7.11 -4.58 -11.77
C GLN A 40 6.93 -3.36 -10.88
N LEU A 41 5.68 -3.05 -10.48
CA LEU A 41 5.43 -2.01 -9.49
C LEU A 41 6.18 -2.30 -8.18
N GLY A 42 6.17 -3.55 -7.71
CA GLY A 42 6.96 -3.96 -6.56
C GLY A 42 8.45 -3.62 -6.70
N ARG A 43 9.05 -3.86 -7.87
CA ARG A 43 10.46 -3.51 -8.15
C ARG A 43 10.70 -2.00 -8.20
N VAL A 44 9.79 -1.24 -8.82
CA VAL A 44 9.84 0.23 -8.86
C VAL A 44 9.85 0.80 -7.44
N LEU A 45 8.96 0.29 -6.58
CA LEU A 45 8.90 0.68 -5.18
C LEU A 45 10.07 0.12 -4.36
N GLY A 46 10.95 -0.70 -4.94
CA GLY A 46 12.13 -1.26 -4.29
C GLY A 46 11.84 -2.44 -3.35
N TYR A 47 10.68 -3.07 -3.44
CA TYR A 47 10.43 -4.34 -2.75
C TYR A 47 11.25 -5.46 -3.38
N ARG A 48 12.05 -6.15 -2.56
CA ARG A 48 12.86 -7.31 -2.94
C ARG A 48 12.54 -8.47 -2.01
N SER A 49 12.12 -9.61 -2.53
CA SER A 49 11.61 -10.74 -1.75
C SER A 49 12.58 -11.25 -0.66
N ARG A 50 13.89 -11.13 -0.87
CA ARG A 50 14.93 -11.50 0.10
C ARG A 50 15.22 -10.44 1.18
N VAL A 51 14.88 -9.18 0.91
CA VAL A 51 15.20 -8.03 1.79
C VAL A 51 13.99 -7.61 2.61
N HIS A 52 12.78 -7.76 2.06
CA HIS A 52 11.53 -7.38 2.70
C HIS A 52 10.54 -8.56 2.72
N PRO A 53 10.86 -9.66 3.43
CA PRO A 53 9.96 -10.80 3.53
C PRO A 53 8.63 -10.35 4.15
N GLY A 54 7.52 -10.68 3.49
CA GLY A 54 6.18 -10.33 3.95
C GLY A 54 5.67 -8.93 3.56
N TRP A 55 6.50 -8.05 3.00
CA TRP A 55 6.03 -6.78 2.43
C TRP A 55 5.84 -6.90 0.93
N SER A 56 4.61 -6.64 0.48
CA SER A 56 4.32 -6.63 -0.95
C SER A 56 3.22 -5.64 -1.25
N VAL A 57 3.25 -5.11 -2.47
CA VAL A 57 2.17 -4.29 -3.03
C VAL A 57 0.82 -5.01 -2.91
N ARG A 58 0.80 -6.35 -3.03
CA ARG A 58 -0.42 -7.15 -2.85
C ARG A 58 -1.00 -7.04 -1.43
N GLN A 59 -0.17 -7.16 -0.39
CA GLN A 59 -0.64 -7.05 1.00
C GLN A 59 -1.18 -5.65 1.32
N ILE A 60 -0.56 -4.62 0.75
CA ILE A 60 -1.03 -3.24 0.87
C ILE A 60 -2.36 -3.07 0.13
N LEU A 61 -2.45 -3.56 -1.12
CA LEU A 61 -3.66 -3.53 -1.94
C LEU A 61 -4.88 -4.08 -1.18
N VAL A 62 -4.75 -5.29 -0.63
CA VAL A 62 -5.82 -5.95 0.12
C VAL A 62 -6.00 -5.44 1.55
N GLY A 63 -5.32 -4.37 1.95
CA GLY A 63 -5.50 -3.72 3.25
C GLY A 63 -4.98 -4.51 4.44
N LYS A 64 -4.12 -5.52 4.21
CA LYS A 64 -3.45 -6.28 5.28
C LYS A 64 -2.27 -5.50 5.87
N GLN A 65 -1.70 -4.55 5.14
CA GLN A 65 -0.57 -3.72 5.56
C GLN A 65 -0.74 -2.25 5.16
N PRO A 66 -0.20 -1.31 5.94
CA PRO A 66 -0.06 0.08 5.52
C PRO A 66 1.05 0.24 4.48
N PHE A 67 1.16 1.40 3.86
CA PHE A 67 2.38 1.78 3.16
C PHE A 67 3.48 2.18 4.14
N PRO A 68 4.72 1.72 3.97
CA PRO A 68 5.89 2.45 4.49
C PRO A 68 5.96 3.82 3.82
N PHE A 69 6.27 4.87 4.59
CA PHE A 69 6.23 6.25 4.12
C PHE A 69 7.24 6.53 2.99
N ASP A 70 8.44 5.96 3.08
CA ASP A 70 9.46 5.99 2.02
C ASP A 70 8.94 5.40 0.71
N ARG A 71 8.23 4.27 0.78
CA ARG A 71 7.64 3.61 -0.39
C ARG A 71 6.45 4.37 -0.95
N LEU A 72 5.67 5.03 -0.09
CA LEU A 72 4.57 5.89 -0.52
C LEU A 72 5.08 7.13 -1.25
N LYS A 73 6.18 7.73 -0.80
CA LYS A 73 6.87 8.81 -1.51
C LYS A 73 7.32 8.37 -2.90
N VAL A 74 8.02 7.24 -2.99
CA VAL A 74 8.46 6.67 -4.29
C VAL A 74 7.25 6.40 -5.20
N MET A 75 6.14 5.91 -4.66
CA MET A 75 4.89 5.71 -5.41
C MET A 75 4.32 7.03 -5.93
N ALA A 76 4.26 8.06 -5.08
CA ALA A 76 3.73 9.38 -5.42
C ALA A 76 4.58 10.04 -6.52
N ASP A 77 5.91 10.02 -6.37
CA ASP A 77 6.86 10.52 -7.38
C ASP A 77 6.74 9.74 -8.69
N TYR A 78 6.66 8.40 -8.60
CA TYR A 78 6.50 7.54 -9.77
C TYR A 78 5.22 7.84 -10.54
N LEU A 79 4.13 8.22 -9.86
CA LEU A 79 2.87 8.60 -10.48
C LEU A 79 2.75 10.10 -10.79
N GLY A 80 3.72 10.92 -10.40
CA GLY A 80 3.69 12.38 -10.57
C GLY A 80 2.63 13.06 -9.70
N CYS A 81 2.31 12.49 -8.54
CA CYS A 81 1.31 13.01 -7.60
C CYS A 81 2.01 13.71 -6.43
N PRO A 82 1.60 14.93 -6.02
CA PRO A 82 2.12 15.55 -4.80
C PRO A 82 1.79 14.72 -3.56
N MET A 83 2.76 14.58 -2.66
CA MET A 83 2.60 13.77 -1.45
C MET A 83 1.51 14.33 -0.53
N GLU A 84 1.32 15.65 -0.51
CA GLU A 84 0.29 16.34 0.25
C GLU A 84 -1.11 15.89 -0.16
N GLU A 85 -1.35 15.70 -1.46
CA GLU A 85 -2.62 15.20 -1.99
C GLU A 85 -2.86 13.74 -1.59
N VAL A 86 -1.82 12.92 -1.64
CA VAL A 86 -1.87 11.52 -1.18
C VAL A 86 -2.26 11.45 0.30
N LEU A 87 -1.66 12.31 1.13
CA LEU A 87 -1.86 12.31 2.58
C LEU A 87 -3.24 12.80 3.02
N LYS A 88 -3.98 13.54 2.19
CA LYS A 88 -5.40 13.88 2.45
C LYS A 88 -6.30 12.65 2.57
N HIS A 89 -5.88 11.52 1.98
CA HIS A 89 -6.61 10.25 2.05
C HIS A 89 -6.15 9.34 3.20
N ARG A 90 -5.29 9.83 4.09
CA ARG A 90 -4.84 9.10 5.27
C ARG A 90 -6.01 8.84 6.21
N ILE A 91 -6.09 7.62 6.72
CA ILE A 91 -7.09 7.19 7.71
C ILE A 91 -6.42 6.44 8.86
N ARG A 92 -7.19 6.21 9.94
CA ARG A 92 -6.76 5.31 11.01
C ARG A 92 -6.86 3.83 10.57
N PRO A 93 -6.03 2.93 11.12
CA PRO A 93 -6.06 1.51 10.76
C PRO A 93 -7.43 0.86 10.95
N ASP A 94 -8.17 1.23 12.02
CA ASP A 94 -9.49 0.69 12.36
C ASP A 94 -10.58 1.04 11.34
N ARG A 95 -10.31 1.95 10.40
CA ARG A 95 -11.22 2.33 9.32
C ARG A 95 -11.01 1.51 8.05
N VAL A 96 -9.98 0.66 7.98
CA VAL A 96 -9.79 -0.29 6.86
C VAL A 96 -10.54 -1.57 7.18
N THR A 97 -11.65 -1.80 6.46
CA THR A 97 -12.47 -3.00 6.61
C THR A 97 -12.33 -3.94 5.42
N VAL A 98 -12.64 -5.21 5.63
CA VAL A 98 -12.67 -6.21 4.55
C VAL A 98 -13.73 -5.84 3.51
N ASP A 99 -14.94 -5.48 3.95
CA ASP A 99 -16.04 -5.06 3.07
C ASP A 99 -15.67 -3.80 2.24
N GLY A 100 -15.11 -2.79 2.90
CA GLY A 100 -14.67 -1.56 2.21
C GLY A 100 -13.55 -1.83 1.21
N THR A 101 -12.67 -2.78 1.51
CA THR A 101 -11.61 -3.21 0.58
C THR A 101 -12.17 -3.99 -0.61
N ARG A 102 -13.11 -4.91 -0.37
CA ARG A 102 -13.79 -5.66 -1.45
C ARG A 102 -14.50 -4.73 -2.43
N LYS A 103 -15.34 -3.82 -1.92
CA LYS A 103 -16.05 -2.82 -2.75
C LYS A 103 -15.10 -1.95 -3.55
N ALA A 104 -13.97 -1.54 -2.96
CA ALA A 104 -12.95 -0.77 -3.67
C ALA A 104 -12.30 -1.59 -4.79
N LEU A 105 -11.95 -2.86 -4.55
CA LEU A 105 -11.40 -3.75 -5.57
C LEU A 105 -12.37 -3.94 -6.72
N GLU A 106 -13.66 -4.14 -6.45
CA GLU A 106 -14.70 -4.24 -7.49
C GLU A 106 -14.81 -2.95 -8.32
N THR A 107 -14.86 -1.79 -7.65
CA THR A 107 -14.98 -0.47 -8.29
C THR A 107 -13.85 -0.21 -9.30
N TRP A 108 -12.64 -0.66 -8.99
CA TRP A 108 -11.45 -0.43 -9.82
C TRP A 108 -11.07 -1.64 -10.67
N GLY A 109 -11.98 -2.62 -10.85
CA GLY A 109 -11.75 -3.78 -11.72
C GLY A 109 -10.67 -4.73 -11.23
N MET A 110 -10.35 -4.73 -9.93
CA MET A 110 -9.32 -5.52 -9.27
C MET A 110 -9.87 -6.69 -8.42
N HIS A 111 -11.09 -7.14 -8.70
CA HIS A 111 -11.81 -8.17 -7.92
C HIS A 111 -11.06 -9.51 -7.80
N TYR A 112 -10.16 -9.83 -8.73
CA TYR A 112 -9.32 -11.04 -8.70
C TYR A 112 -8.22 -11.00 -7.62
N TYR A 113 -8.12 -9.93 -6.85
CA TYR A 113 -7.30 -9.83 -5.63
C TYR A 113 -8.11 -10.01 -4.33
N VAL A 114 -9.41 -10.29 -4.43
CA VAL A 114 -10.23 -10.71 -3.29
C VAL A 114 -9.82 -12.15 -2.95
N ASP A 115 -8.95 -12.31 -1.96
CA ASP A 115 -8.69 -13.60 -1.29
C ASP A 115 -9.78 -13.85 -0.22
#